data_AF-A0AA91GG12-F1
#
_entry.id   AF-A0AA91GG12-F1
#
_cell.length_a   1.000
_cell.length_b   1.000
_cell.length_c   1.000
_cell.angle_alpha   90.00
_cell.angle_beta   90.00
_cell.angle_gamma   90.00
#
_symmetry.space_group_name_H-M   'P 1'
#
loop_
_entity.id
_entity.type
_entity.pdbx_description
1 polymer ?
#
loop_
_entity_poly.entity_id
_entity_poly.type
_entity_poly.pdbx_seq_one_letter_code
_entity_poly.pdbx_strand_id
1 'polypeptide(L)'
;MVNITYPEVANLQVIATVPKAADLRNIEFMQTAENTTLDRVTYIVKINLSSKPPITSRGFSIYLGDYRISKYSEFPGGIYFKVYNPRFFEEHAGKKLLFSTAGMTLHDSGYQLPSRAENTRNSFVVDNLNVLPTQEEVLRQ
;
A
#
# COMPACT_ATOMS: atom_id res chain seq x y z
N MET A 1 21.31 -23.55 -8.67
CA MET A 1 20.87 -22.31 -7.99
C MET A 1 19.59 -21.86 -8.68
N VAL A 2 18.52 -21.55 -7.94
CA VAL A 2 17.33 -20.97 -8.55
C VAL A 2 17.61 -19.48 -8.72
N ASN A 3 17.63 -18.99 -9.97
CA ASN A 3 17.69 -17.55 -10.22
C ASN A 3 16.37 -16.94 -9.76
N ILE A 4 16.44 -16.11 -8.73
CA ILE A 4 15.26 -15.41 -8.20
C ILE A 4 15.11 -14.12 -9.00
N THR A 5 14.03 -14.03 -9.77
CA THR A 5 13.64 -12.80 -10.46
C THR A 5 12.68 -12.03 -9.55
N TYR A 6 13.09 -10.83 -9.15
CA TYR A 6 12.25 -9.94 -8.34
C TYR A 6 11.24 -9.18 -9.22
N PRO A 7 10.10 -8.75 -8.65
CA PRO A 7 9.15 -7.92 -9.38
C PRO A 7 9.79 -6.59 -9.79
N GLU A 8 9.58 -6.21 -11.04
CA GLU A 8 9.94 -4.88 -11.53
C GLU A 8 8.76 -3.93 -11.30
N VAL A 9 9.00 -2.85 -10.55
CA VAL A 9 7.97 -1.85 -10.24
C VAL A 9 7.92 -0.80 -11.33
N ALA A 10 6.76 -0.60 -11.91
CA ALA A 10 6.51 0.42 -12.92
C ALA A 10 6.08 1.76 -12.32
N ASN A 11 5.33 1.71 -11.21
CA ASN A 11 4.85 2.90 -10.51
C ASN A 11 4.40 2.54 -9.09
N LEU A 12 4.56 3.48 -8.15
CA LEU A 12 4.09 3.39 -6.77
C LEU A 12 3.21 4.61 -6.44
N GLN A 13 1.95 4.34 -6.12
CA GLN A 13 0.94 5.38 -5.89
C GLN A 13 0.24 5.17 -4.56
N VAL A 14 -0.21 6.25 -3.94
CA VAL A 14 -1.14 6.19 -2.82
C VAL A 14 -2.41 6.94 -3.21
N ILE A 15 -3.56 6.29 -3.07
CA ILE A 15 -4.85 6.86 -3.46
C ILE A 15 -5.81 6.75 -2.28
N ALA A 16 -6.41 7.87 -1.89
CA ALA A 16 -7.49 7.88 -0.90
C ALA A 16 -8.79 7.38 -1.55
N THR A 17 -9.53 6.53 -0.85
CA THR A 17 -10.74 5.88 -1.35
C THR A 17 -11.84 5.87 -0.31
N VAL A 18 -13.09 5.71 -0.76
CA VAL A 18 -14.18 5.39 0.17
C VAL A 18 -13.93 4.03 0.83
N PRO A 19 -14.12 3.90 2.16
CA PRO A 19 -13.91 2.65 2.85
C PRO A 19 -15.02 1.64 2.52
N LYS A 20 -14.68 0.36 2.45
CA LYS A 20 -15.69 -0.71 2.45
C LYS A 20 -16.18 -0.98 3.86
N ALA A 21 -17.29 -1.69 4.01
CA ALA A 21 -17.82 -2.10 5.31
C ALA A 21 -16.77 -2.81 6.20
N ALA A 22 -15.88 -3.62 5.60
CA ALA A 22 -14.80 -4.27 6.34
C ALA A 22 -13.71 -3.28 6.80
N ASP A 23 -13.42 -2.24 6.01
CA ASP A 23 -12.45 -1.21 6.38
C ASP A 23 -12.99 -0.32 7.49
N LEU A 24 -14.29 0.01 7.47
CA LEU A 24 -14.95 0.75 8.54
C LEU A 24 -14.78 0.07 9.90
N ARG A 25 -14.95 -1.25 9.96
CA ARG A 25 -14.73 -2.03 11.19
C ARG A 25 -13.27 -1.97 11.65
N ASN A 26 -12.31 -1.98 10.73
CA ASN A 26 -10.89 -1.84 11.07
C ASN A 26 -10.58 -0.43 11.58
N ILE A 27 -11.16 0.61 10.97
CA ILE A 27 -11.01 2.00 11.39
C ILE A 27 -11.57 2.18 12.80
N GLU A 28 -12.80 1.73 13.06
CA GLU A 28 -13.45 1.80 14.38
C GLU A 28 -12.66 1.05 15.45
N PHE A 29 -12.12 -0.13 15.11
CA PHE A 29 -11.24 -0.88 16.00
C PHE A 29 -9.97 -0.11 16.33
N MET A 30 -9.28 0.47 15.33
CA MET A 30 -8.05 1.24 15.53
C MET A 30 -8.32 2.52 16.34
N GLN A 31 -9.41 3.25 16.06
CA GLN A 31 -9.82 4.42 16.84
C GLN A 31 -9.97 4.08 18.32
N THR A 32 -10.62 2.94 18.62
CA THR A 32 -10.82 2.47 19.99
C THR A 32 -9.50 2.02 20.64
N ALA A 33 -8.69 1.24 19.93
CA ALA A 33 -7.44 0.66 20.45
C ALA A 33 -6.35 1.73 20.69
N GLU A 34 -6.28 2.73 19.82
CA GLU A 34 -5.28 3.81 19.87
C GLU A 34 -5.79 5.07 20.57
N ASN A 35 -7.05 5.07 21.04
CA ASN A 35 -7.75 6.21 21.62
C ASN A 35 -7.58 7.49 20.77
N THR A 36 -7.87 7.36 19.48
CA THR A 36 -7.66 8.41 18.48
C THR A 36 -8.87 8.54 17.56
N THR A 37 -8.99 9.69 16.90
CA THR A 37 -10.00 9.91 15.86
C THR A 37 -9.34 9.75 14.50
N LEU A 38 -9.90 8.84 13.69
CA LEU A 38 -9.49 8.62 12.31
C LEU A 38 -10.60 9.02 11.34
N ASP A 39 -10.24 9.63 10.22
CA ASP A 39 -11.19 9.85 9.14
C ASP A 39 -11.66 8.52 8.56
N ARG A 40 -12.90 8.51 8.04
CA ARG A 40 -13.48 7.33 7.37
C ARG A 40 -12.95 7.23 5.94
N VAL A 41 -11.64 7.03 5.82
CA VAL A 41 -10.90 6.93 4.55
C VAL A 41 -10.06 5.66 4.54
N THR A 42 -10.01 5.00 3.38
CA THR A 42 -9.02 3.94 3.13
C THR A 42 -8.00 4.45 2.13
N TYR A 43 -6.72 4.39 2.48
CA TYR A 43 -5.64 4.64 1.54
C TYR A 43 -5.20 3.32 0.91
N ILE A 44 -5.25 3.25 -0.42
CA ILE A 44 -4.69 2.13 -1.18
C ILE A 44 -3.29 2.54 -1.62
N VAL A 45 -2.30 1.80 -1.17
CA VAL A 45 -0.94 1.88 -1.73
C VAL A 45 -0.87 0.88 -2.88
N LYS A 46 -0.83 1.38 -4.11
CA LYS A 46 -0.71 0.59 -5.34
C LYS A 46 0.74 0.48 -5.78
N ILE A 47 1.21 -0.74 -5.93
CA ILE A 47 2.49 -1.08 -6.53
C ILE A 47 2.19 -1.69 -7.90
N ASN A 48 2.25 -0.88 -8.94
CA ASN A 48 2.09 -1.34 -10.32
C ASN A 48 3.38 -2.04 -10.76
N LEU A 49 3.25 -3.20 -11.39
CA LEU A 49 4.39 -3.99 -11.83
C LEU A 49 4.51 -3.94 -13.35
N SER A 50 5.73 -3.79 -13.88
CA SER A 50 6.00 -3.82 -15.33
C SER A 50 5.64 -5.19 -15.93
N SER A 51 5.72 -6.24 -15.12
CA SER A 51 5.36 -7.59 -15.48
C SER A 51 4.88 -8.36 -14.24
N LYS A 52 4.02 -9.37 -14.45
CA LYS A 52 3.66 -10.26 -13.35
C LYS A 52 4.90 -11.04 -12.93
N PRO A 53 5.22 -11.10 -11.63
CA PRO A 53 6.34 -11.90 -11.18
C PRO A 53 6.06 -13.37 -11.51
N PRO A 54 7.10 -14.17 -11.80
CA PRO A 54 6.93 -15.58 -12.09
C PRO A 54 6.20 -16.28 -10.94
N ILE A 55 5.26 -17.18 -11.27
CA ILE A 55 4.59 -17.99 -10.26
C ILE A 55 5.66 -18.90 -9.64
N THR A 56 5.99 -18.66 -8.38
CA THR A 56 6.90 -19.51 -7.63
C THR A 56 6.20 -20.10 -6.41
N SER A 57 6.75 -21.19 -5.86
CA SER A 57 6.28 -21.75 -4.58
C SER A 57 6.62 -20.87 -3.37
N ARG A 58 7.27 -19.71 -3.59
CA ARG A 58 7.69 -18.77 -2.55
C ARG A 58 6.94 -17.45 -2.73
N GLY A 59 6.22 -17.03 -1.69
CA GLY A 59 5.64 -15.69 -1.63
C GLY A 59 6.72 -14.61 -1.50
N PHE A 60 6.47 -13.44 -2.05
CA PHE A 60 7.26 -12.25 -1.79
C PHE A 60 6.85 -11.64 -0.45
N SER A 61 7.81 -11.14 0.31
CA SER A 61 7.57 -10.24 1.43
C SER A 61 7.90 -8.82 0.96
N ILE A 62 7.02 -7.89 1.30
CA ILE A 62 7.14 -6.48 0.93
C ILE A 62 7.57 -5.72 2.16
N TYR A 63 8.53 -4.81 2.00
CA TYR A 63 9.03 -3.97 3.07
C TYR A 63 9.03 -2.49 2.65
N LEU A 64 8.87 -1.62 3.64
CA LEU A 64 9.14 -0.19 3.55
C LEU A 64 10.29 0.14 4.50
N GLY A 65 11.51 0.22 3.95
CA GLY A 65 12.73 0.21 4.75
C GLY A 65 12.85 -1.11 5.51
N ASP A 66 12.83 -1.06 6.83
CA ASP A 66 12.87 -2.20 7.74
C ASP A 66 11.49 -2.75 8.14
N TYR A 67 10.42 -2.01 7.83
CA TYR A 67 9.06 -2.39 8.20
C TYR A 67 8.47 -3.39 7.20
N ARG A 68 8.07 -4.57 7.67
CA ARG A 68 7.42 -5.60 6.85
C ARG A 68 5.92 -5.34 6.71
N ILE A 69 5.44 -5.26 5.47
CA ILE A 69 4.00 -5.23 5.16
C ILE A 69 3.41 -6.62 5.38
N SER A 70 2.55 -6.73 6.38
CA SER A 70 1.99 -8.02 6.82
C SER A 70 0.86 -8.54 5.95
N LYS A 71 0.09 -7.63 5.32
CA LYS A 71 -1.08 -7.96 4.50
C LYS A 71 -1.06 -7.13 3.22
N TYR A 72 -1.05 -7.81 2.09
CA TYR A 72 -1.19 -7.23 0.76
C TYR A 72 -2.02 -8.19 -0.10
N SER A 73 -2.54 -7.70 -1.23
CA SER A 73 -3.30 -8.49 -2.20
C SER A 73 -2.92 -8.08 -3.62
N GLU A 74 -3.32 -8.88 -4.59
CA GLU A 74 -3.08 -8.61 -6.01
C GLU A 74 -4.27 -7.91 -6.66
N PHE A 75 -3.98 -7.13 -7.69
CA PHE A 75 -4.93 -6.60 -8.66
C PHE A 75 -4.33 -6.79 -10.07
N PRO A 76 -5.09 -6.62 -11.17
CA PRO A 76 -4.59 -6.92 -12.52
C PRO A 76 -3.25 -6.26 -12.88
N GLY A 77 -3.01 -5.03 -12.41
CA GLY A 77 -1.79 -4.26 -12.66
C GLY A 77 -0.65 -4.47 -11.65
N GLY A 78 -0.83 -5.25 -10.58
CA GLY A 78 0.23 -5.49 -9.61
C GLY A 78 -0.27 -5.86 -8.21
N ILE A 79 0.35 -5.24 -7.20
CA ILE A 79 0.12 -5.54 -5.78
C ILE A 79 -0.39 -4.29 -5.08
N TYR A 80 -1.26 -4.44 -4.09
CA TYR A 80 -1.67 -3.33 -3.23
C TYR A 80 -1.77 -3.75 -1.77
N PHE A 81 -1.67 -2.76 -0.88
CA PHE A 81 -2.05 -2.90 0.51
C PHE A 81 -2.86 -1.69 0.97
N LYS A 82 -3.57 -1.86 2.08
CA LYS A 82 -4.45 -0.84 2.64
C LYS A 82 -3.82 -0.23 3.88
N VAL A 83 -3.99 1.08 4.01
CA VAL A 83 -3.61 1.86 5.18
C VAL A 83 -4.84 2.64 5.64
N TYR A 84 -5.08 2.65 6.95
CA TYR A 84 -6.25 3.30 7.56
C TYR A 84 -5.86 4.52 8.41
N ASN A 85 -4.75 4.42 9.15
CA ASN A 85 -4.21 5.53 9.93
C ASN A 85 -3.15 6.29 9.10
N PRO A 86 -3.36 7.59 8.78
CA PRO A 86 -2.40 8.36 7.99
C PRO A 86 -1.04 8.55 8.66
N ARG A 87 -0.95 8.38 9.99
CA ARG A 87 0.33 8.36 10.74
C ARG A 87 1.32 7.33 10.19
N PHE A 88 0.81 6.24 9.60
CA PHE A 88 1.65 5.28 8.89
C PHE A 88 2.56 5.97 7.85
N PHE A 89 2.04 6.96 7.13
CA PHE A 89 2.82 7.69 6.13
C PHE A 89 3.79 8.69 6.75
N GLU A 90 3.48 9.27 7.91
CA GLU A 90 4.45 10.09 8.65
C GLU A 90 5.69 9.28 9.03
N GLU A 91 5.49 8.01 9.38
CA GLU A 91 6.55 7.11 9.82
C GLU A 91 7.29 6.42 8.65
N HIS A 92 6.68 6.31 7.48
CA HIS A 92 7.19 5.49 6.37
C HIS A 92 7.37 6.23 5.04
N ALA A 93 6.92 7.47 4.89
CA ALA A 93 7.16 8.25 3.68
C ALA A 93 8.66 8.39 3.40
N GLY A 94 9.05 8.30 2.13
CA GLY A 94 10.44 8.30 1.70
C GLY A 94 11.20 7.00 1.97
N LYS A 95 10.65 6.05 2.73
CA LYS A 95 11.27 4.73 2.90
C LYS A 95 11.19 3.95 1.58
N LYS A 96 12.28 3.24 1.27
CA LYS A 96 12.40 2.42 0.06
C LYS A 96 11.43 1.24 0.09
N LEU A 97 10.82 0.96 -1.05
CA LEU A 97 10.05 -0.25 -1.29
C LEU A 97 11.03 -1.39 -1.60
N LEU A 98 11.02 -2.44 -0.76
CA LEU A 98 11.90 -3.58 -0.90
C LEU A 98 11.09 -4.89 -1.02
N PHE A 99 11.62 -5.83 -1.80
CA PHE A 99 11.08 -7.18 -1.90
C PHE A 99 12.07 -8.19 -1.32
N SER A 100 11.56 -9.26 -0.73
CA SER A 100 12.38 -10.42 -0.33
C SER A 100 11.59 -11.70 -0.56
N THR A 101 12.28 -12.76 -0.97
CA THR A 101 11.70 -14.10 -1.02
C THR A 101 12.16 -14.91 0.19
N ALA A 102 11.24 -15.52 0.92
CA ALA A 102 11.56 -16.48 1.99
C ALA A 102 12.58 -15.99 3.04
N GLY A 103 12.55 -14.70 3.41
CA GLY A 103 13.45 -14.13 4.44
C GLY A 103 14.91 -13.94 4.00
N MET A 104 15.17 -14.02 2.69
CA MET A 104 16.48 -13.76 2.10
C MET A 104 16.75 -12.26 1.95
N THR A 105 17.82 -11.91 1.23
CA THR A 105 18.25 -10.55 0.89
C THR A 105 17.10 -9.63 0.46
N LEU A 106 17.10 -8.41 0.99
CA LEU A 106 16.19 -7.35 0.57
C LEU A 106 16.65 -6.82 -0.80
N HIS A 107 15.76 -6.83 -1.77
CA HIS A 107 15.94 -6.26 -3.11
C HIS A 107 15.24 -4.91 -3.19
N ASP A 108 16.01 -3.86 -3.49
CA ASP A 108 15.50 -2.50 -3.67
C ASP A 108 14.77 -2.37 -5.01
N SER A 109 13.50 -1.95 -4.97
CA SER A 109 12.71 -1.76 -6.18
C SER A 109 13.02 -0.44 -6.91
N GLY A 110 13.81 0.45 -6.31
CA GLY A 110 14.09 1.80 -6.82
C GLY A 110 13.00 2.84 -6.51
N TYR A 111 11.91 2.45 -5.85
CA TYR A 111 10.81 3.34 -5.47
C TYR A 111 10.80 3.61 -3.96
N GLN A 112 10.25 4.76 -3.59
CA GLN A 112 10.05 5.15 -2.21
C GLN A 112 8.57 5.44 -1.96
N LEU A 113 8.10 5.16 -0.74
CA LEU A 113 6.72 5.46 -0.38
C LEU A 113 6.45 6.96 -0.56
N PRO A 114 5.42 7.35 -1.33
CA PRO A 114 5.04 8.74 -1.48
C PRO A 114 4.70 9.40 -0.14
N SER A 115 4.97 10.70 -0.04
CA SER A 115 4.61 11.53 1.12
C SER A 115 3.23 12.17 1.02
N ARG A 116 2.43 11.82 -0.01
CA ARG A 116 1.05 12.27 -0.19
C ARG A 116 0.24 11.25 -0.99
N ALA A 117 -1.08 11.33 -0.89
CA ALA A 117 -1.99 10.66 -1.80
C ALA A 117 -2.21 11.49 -3.08
N GLU A 118 -2.36 10.84 -4.23
CA GLU A 118 -2.44 11.54 -5.52
C GLU A 118 -3.69 12.43 -5.67
N ASN A 119 -4.80 12.00 -5.09
CA ASN A 119 -6.09 12.69 -5.14
C ASN A 119 -6.32 13.64 -3.96
N THR A 120 -5.24 14.09 -3.32
CA THR A 120 -5.26 15.04 -2.21
C THR A 120 -4.41 16.26 -2.56
N ARG A 121 -4.73 17.43 -1.98
CA ARG A 121 -4.05 18.68 -2.38
C ARG A 121 -2.61 18.72 -1.88
N ASN A 122 -2.37 18.52 -0.59
CA ASN A 122 -1.05 18.78 0.03
C ASN A 122 -0.64 17.77 1.13
N SER A 123 -1.42 16.73 1.42
CA SER A 123 -1.17 15.81 2.53
C SER A 123 -2.06 14.56 2.44
N PHE A 124 -1.96 13.62 3.37
CA PHE A 124 -2.97 12.55 3.53
C PHE A 124 -4.24 13.03 4.24
N VAL A 125 -4.63 14.30 4.06
CA VAL A 125 -5.91 14.84 4.55
C VAL A 125 -6.85 14.95 3.35
N VAL A 126 -8.06 14.45 3.52
CA VAL A 126 -9.09 14.49 2.48
C VAL A 126 -10.04 15.65 2.74
N ASP A 127 -9.99 16.67 1.88
CA ASP A 127 -10.85 17.87 2.00
C ASP A 127 -12.34 17.56 1.77
N ASN A 128 -12.66 16.56 0.94
CA ASN A 128 -14.03 16.19 0.62
C ASN A 128 -14.16 14.67 0.42
N LEU A 129 -14.76 13.99 1.40
CA LEU A 129 -14.96 12.54 1.39
C LEU A 129 -15.93 12.08 0.29
N ASN A 130 -16.82 12.97 -0.20
CA ASN A 130 -17.85 12.61 -1.17
C ASN A 130 -17.34 12.52 -2.61
N VAL A 131 -16.10 12.93 -2.88
CA VAL A 131 -15.47 12.86 -4.21
C VAL A 131 -14.38 11.79 -4.29
N LEU A 132 -14.22 10.98 -3.24
CA LEU A 132 -13.26 9.88 -3.25
C LEU A 132 -13.75 8.76 -4.18
N PRO A 133 -12.85 8.19 -5.02
CA PRO A 133 -13.19 7.03 -5.82
C PRO A 133 -13.44 5.81 -4.93
N THR A 134 -14.20 4.85 -5.46
CA THR A 134 -14.32 3.51 -4.90
C THR A 134 -13.02 2.73 -5.05
N GLN A 135 -12.84 1.74 -4.18
CA GLN A 135 -11.68 0.86 -4.25
C GLN A 135 -11.69 0.03 -5.53
N GLU A 136 -12.87 -0.34 -6.02
CA GLU A 136 -13.07 -1.02 -7.29
C GLU A 136 -12.58 -0.18 -8.47
N GLU A 137 -12.92 1.11 -8.52
CA GLU A 137 -12.44 2.02 -9.57
C GLU A 137 -10.92 2.14 -9.54
N VAL A 138 -10.33 2.23 -8.33
CA VAL A 138 -8.89 2.35 -8.15
C VAL A 138 -8.14 1.07 -8.52
N LEU A 139 -8.70 -0.11 -8.24
CA LEU A 139 -8.05 -1.42 -8.48
C LEU A 139 -8.33 -2.02 -9.86
N ARG A 140 -9.23 -1.43 -10.65
CA ARG A 140 -9.48 -1.82 -12.06
C ARG A 140 -8.47 -1.18 -13.03
N GLN A 141 -7.88 -0.05 -12.63
CA GLN A 141 -6.83 0.66 -13.37
C GLN A 141 -5.48 -0.04 -13.17
#